data_AF-A0A7C3TEB1-F1
#
_entry.id   AF-A0A7C3TEB1-F1
#
_cell.length_a   1.000
_cell.length_b   1.000
_cell.length_c   1.000
_cell.angle_alpha   90.00
_cell.angle_beta   90.00
_cell.angle_gamma   90.00
#
_symmetry.space_group_name_H-M   'P 1'
#
loop_
_entity.id
_entity.type
_entity.pdbx_description
1 polymer ?
#
loop_
_entity_poly.entity_id
_entity_poly.type
_entity_poly.pdbx_seq_one_letter_code
_entity_poly.pdbx_strand_id
1 'polypeptide(L)'
;MSKETVPDRMKWWVEARFGMFIHWGLYSILGRGEWVMHCERIPKREYALLAEKFRPSKFDANKWVTLAKEAGMKYMVLTTRHHDGFSLWDSHVSDFTSVKTAAKRDFVSEYVDACRRAGMRIGFYYSLLDWRWPAYWDGPEKNPKGWEEFREYVHAQVRELMTQYGKIDILWYDGAWPHSAEAWRSNQLNAMVRSLQPEIVINNRSGLPEDLDTPEQHIQGSDRPWETCMTIDDLWWGYHPGDPNLKSPMQLVRNLVRCVAGNGNFLLNVGPKPDGTIPTAQATRLRAVGRWLKLNGQSIYGSGSAPFGQAHLGQVTAKGNTVYIHIMFWPGREMCVAGIKNKVVGVRMLATGKRLSFEQQRDRLFVRGLPARAPDPIDTVVEIELEGRPEAAPASFWE
;
A
#
# COMPACT_ATOMS: atom_id res chain seq x y z
N MET A 1 28.31 1.17 -3.55
CA MET A 1 27.17 0.22 -3.51
C MET A 1 26.43 0.38 -4.82
N SER A 2 26.42 -0.66 -5.65
CA SER A 2 25.77 -0.63 -6.97
C SER A 2 24.28 -0.35 -6.78
N LYS A 3 23.74 0.65 -7.48
CA LYS A 3 22.29 0.80 -7.66
C LYS A 3 21.81 -0.47 -8.35
N GLU A 4 21.33 -1.45 -7.58
CA GLU A 4 20.55 -2.53 -8.19
C GLU A 4 19.43 -1.86 -8.98
N THR A 5 19.42 -2.12 -10.27
CA THR A 5 18.42 -1.56 -11.15
C THR A 5 17.10 -2.21 -10.79
N VAL A 6 16.10 -1.39 -10.45
CA VAL A 6 14.72 -1.85 -10.23
C VAL A 6 14.33 -2.73 -11.42
N PRO A 7 13.97 -4.01 -11.21
CA PRO A 7 13.61 -4.91 -12.29
C PRO A 7 12.48 -4.32 -13.15
N ASP A 8 12.49 -4.61 -14.45
CA ASP A 8 11.50 -4.05 -15.40
C ASP A 8 10.04 -4.28 -14.93
N ARG A 9 9.75 -5.47 -14.40
CA ARG A 9 8.45 -5.84 -13.82
C ARG A 9 7.99 -4.92 -12.67
N MET A 10 8.92 -4.25 -11.97
CA MET A 10 8.65 -3.37 -10.85
C MET A 10 8.61 -1.88 -11.21
N LYS A 11 8.95 -1.49 -12.45
CA LYS A 11 8.97 -0.07 -12.86
C LYS A 11 7.61 0.60 -12.64
N TRP A 12 6.52 -0.07 -13.07
CA TRP A 12 5.17 0.46 -12.86
C TRP A 12 4.84 0.65 -11.38
N TRP A 13 5.36 -0.23 -10.51
CA TRP A 13 5.08 -0.22 -9.09
C TRP A 13 5.82 0.92 -8.39
N VAL A 14 7.08 1.16 -8.76
CA VAL A 14 7.85 2.32 -8.29
C VAL A 14 7.23 3.63 -8.80
N GLU A 15 6.66 3.64 -10.00
CA GLU A 15 5.94 4.81 -10.52
C GLU A 15 4.60 5.05 -9.81
N ALA A 16 3.92 3.98 -9.39
CA ALA A 16 2.60 4.01 -8.81
C ALA A 16 2.54 4.74 -7.45
N ARG A 17 3.52 4.49 -6.58
CA ARG A 17 3.69 5.06 -5.21
C ARG A 17 2.56 4.85 -4.19
N PHE A 18 1.31 4.73 -4.62
CA PHE A 18 0.16 4.75 -3.71
C PHE A 18 -0.89 3.71 -4.11
N GLY A 19 -1.23 2.83 -3.16
CA GLY A 19 -2.19 1.75 -3.35
C GLY A 19 -3.24 1.66 -2.23
N MET A 20 -4.33 0.93 -2.52
CA MET A 20 -5.37 0.60 -1.54
C MET A 20 -5.17 -0.82 -1.00
N PHE A 21 -5.12 -0.99 0.32
CA PHE A 21 -5.30 -2.30 0.95
C PHE A 21 -6.77 -2.48 1.33
N ILE A 22 -7.31 -3.68 1.19
CA ILE A 22 -8.67 -4.00 1.60
C ILE A 22 -8.66 -5.28 2.44
N HIS A 23 -8.98 -5.13 3.73
CA HIS A 23 -9.20 -6.26 4.63
C HIS A 23 -10.69 -6.47 4.86
N TRP A 24 -11.23 -7.49 4.20
CA TRP A 24 -12.62 -7.86 4.30
C TRP A 24 -12.81 -9.37 4.39
N GLY A 25 -13.77 -9.80 5.22
CA GLY A 25 -14.02 -11.21 5.50
C GLY A 25 -15.05 -11.38 6.62
N LEU A 26 -15.15 -12.59 7.18
CA LEU A 26 -16.14 -12.93 8.21
C LEU A 26 -15.98 -12.09 9.47
N TYR A 27 -14.75 -11.74 9.84
CA TYR A 27 -14.44 -10.86 10.97
C TYR A 27 -15.17 -9.51 10.91
N SER A 28 -15.53 -9.04 9.72
CA SER A 28 -16.33 -7.81 9.59
C SER A 28 -17.67 -7.93 10.32
N ILE A 29 -18.31 -9.12 10.34
CA ILE A 29 -19.60 -9.37 11.02
C ILE A 29 -19.48 -9.08 12.52
N LEU A 30 -18.35 -9.45 13.12
CA LEU A 30 -18.10 -9.25 14.55
C LEU A 30 -17.71 -7.80 14.86
N GLY A 31 -17.12 -7.08 13.91
CA GLY A 31 -16.79 -5.66 14.05
C GLY A 31 -15.76 -5.39 15.15
N ARG A 32 -14.78 -6.29 15.32
CA ARG A 32 -13.74 -6.18 16.36
C ARG A 32 -12.35 -6.51 15.83
N GLY A 33 -12.11 -6.17 14.56
CA GLY A 33 -10.86 -6.47 13.88
C GLY A 33 -10.74 -7.93 13.42
N GLU A 34 -9.78 -8.17 12.54
CA GLU A 34 -9.52 -9.44 11.87
C GLU A 34 -8.90 -10.51 12.77
N TRP A 35 -8.27 -10.12 13.87
CA TRP A 35 -7.70 -11.02 14.89
C TRP A 35 -8.71 -11.55 15.91
N VAL A 36 -9.98 -11.13 15.83
CA VAL A 36 -11.02 -11.45 16.82
C VAL A 36 -11.14 -12.96 17.11
N MET A 37 -11.04 -13.82 16.09
CA MET A 37 -11.09 -15.28 16.28
C MET A 37 -10.00 -15.76 17.23
N HIS A 38 -8.78 -15.26 17.05
CA HIS A 38 -7.62 -15.64 17.85
C HIS A 38 -7.66 -15.00 19.24
N CYS A 39 -7.87 -13.68 19.30
CA CYS A 39 -7.83 -12.91 20.55
C CYS A 39 -8.91 -13.34 21.55
N GLU A 40 -10.11 -13.65 21.06
CA GLU A 40 -11.22 -14.13 21.91
C GLU A 40 -11.26 -15.65 22.04
N ARG A 41 -10.29 -16.36 21.43
CA ARG A 41 -10.22 -17.84 21.40
C ARG A 41 -11.52 -18.49 20.91
N ILE A 42 -12.15 -17.88 19.92
CA ILE A 42 -13.42 -18.37 19.36
C ILE A 42 -13.19 -19.76 18.76
N PRO A 43 -13.92 -20.80 19.20
CA PRO A 43 -13.79 -22.13 18.64
C PRO A 43 -13.99 -22.16 17.13
N LYS A 44 -13.17 -22.92 16.41
CA LYS A 44 -13.20 -23.04 14.93
C LYS A 44 -14.60 -23.31 14.38
N ARG A 45 -15.34 -24.22 15.02
CA ARG A 45 -16.72 -24.58 14.62
C ARG A 45 -17.69 -23.42 14.84
N GLU A 46 -17.55 -22.67 15.94
CA GLU A 46 -18.38 -21.51 16.23
C GLU A 46 -18.12 -20.38 15.24
N TYR A 47 -16.84 -20.07 14.97
CA TYR A 47 -16.46 -19.04 14.01
C TYR A 47 -16.95 -19.37 12.59
N ALA A 48 -16.89 -20.65 12.20
CA ALA A 48 -17.34 -21.09 10.88
C ALA A 48 -18.83 -20.81 10.61
N LEU A 49 -19.67 -20.73 11.65
CA LEU A 49 -21.09 -20.38 11.50
C LEU A 49 -21.31 -18.95 11.01
N LEU A 50 -20.30 -18.07 11.08
CA LEU A 50 -20.38 -16.73 10.50
C LEU A 50 -20.53 -16.77 8.98
N ALA A 51 -20.00 -17.81 8.31
CA ALA A 51 -20.13 -17.96 6.87
C ALA A 51 -21.58 -18.16 6.40
N GLU A 52 -22.44 -18.72 7.27
CA GLU A 52 -23.89 -18.84 7.01
C GLU A 52 -24.64 -17.51 7.15
N LYS A 53 -24.00 -16.52 7.78
CA LYS A 53 -24.55 -15.17 8.01
C LYS A 53 -23.94 -14.13 7.06
N PHE A 54 -22.83 -14.43 6.40
CA PHE A 54 -22.13 -13.50 5.52
C PHE A 54 -22.90 -13.30 4.22
N ARG A 55 -23.71 -12.23 4.16
CA ARG A 55 -24.53 -11.85 3.01
C ARG A 55 -24.33 -10.37 2.69
N PRO A 56 -23.24 -10.00 2.01
CA PRO A 56 -22.88 -8.61 1.77
C PRO A 56 -23.74 -7.99 0.67
N SER A 57 -24.97 -7.62 1.04
CA SER A 57 -26.05 -7.20 0.14
C SER A 57 -25.79 -5.88 -0.59
N LYS A 58 -24.80 -5.09 -0.14
CA LYS A 58 -24.44 -3.80 -0.74
C LYS A 58 -23.04 -3.81 -1.35
N PHE A 59 -22.39 -4.97 -1.42
CA PHE A 59 -21.08 -5.10 -2.07
C PHE A 59 -21.18 -4.75 -3.56
N ASP A 60 -20.28 -3.88 -3.99
CA ASP A 60 -20.09 -3.48 -5.38
C ASP A 60 -18.62 -3.13 -5.60
N ALA A 61 -17.90 -4.02 -6.29
CA ALA A 61 -16.48 -3.84 -6.59
C ALA A 61 -16.21 -2.55 -7.38
N ASN A 62 -17.14 -2.10 -8.23
CA ASN A 62 -16.96 -0.86 -8.99
C ASN A 62 -16.94 0.36 -8.07
N LYS A 63 -17.69 0.35 -6.96
CA LYS A 63 -17.64 1.43 -5.96
C LYS A 63 -16.31 1.47 -5.23
N TRP A 64 -15.73 0.32 -4.91
CA TRP A 64 -14.40 0.25 -4.29
C TRP A 64 -13.33 0.80 -5.24
N VAL A 65 -13.33 0.33 -6.50
CA VAL A 65 -12.37 0.80 -7.52
C VAL A 65 -12.57 2.28 -7.83
N THR A 66 -13.81 2.76 -7.88
CA THR A 66 -14.12 4.20 -8.06
C THR A 66 -13.52 5.02 -6.92
N LEU A 67 -13.71 4.60 -5.66
CA LEU A 67 -13.14 5.30 -4.52
C LEU A 67 -11.61 5.30 -4.55
N ALA A 68 -10.97 4.18 -4.91
CA ALA A 68 -9.52 4.11 -5.07
C ALA A 68 -9.01 5.10 -6.13
N LYS A 69 -9.68 5.19 -7.29
CA LYS A 69 -9.34 6.16 -8.34
C LYS A 69 -9.58 7.60 -7.91
N GLU A 70 -10.70 7.88 -7.23
CA GLU A 70 -10.98 9.20 -6.64
C GLU A 70 -9.89 9.60 -5.64
N ALA A 71 -9.34 8.65 -4.90
CA ALA A 71 -8.25 8.85 -3.95
C ALA A 71 -6.87 8.99 -4.60
N GLY A 72 -6.73 8.74 -5.91
CA GLY A 72 -5.47 8.81 -6.66
C GLY A 72 -4.66 7.50 -6.68
N MET A 73 -5.14 6.43 -6.02
CA MET A 73 -4.41 5.16 -5.94
C MET A 73 -4.27 4.50 -7.31
N LYS A 74 -3.19 3.74 -7.51
CA LYS A 74 -2.79 3.14 -8.79
C LYS A 74 -2.88 1.61 -8.81
N TYR A 75 -2.99 1.00 -7.64
CA TYR A 75 -3.19 -0.43 -7.45
C TYR A 75 -4.04 -0.68 -6.22
N MET A 76 -4.60 -1.89 -6.14
CA MET A 76 -5.38 -2.36 -5.01
C MET A 76 -4.89 -3.74 -4.60
N VAL A 77 -4.95 -4.07 -3.31
CA VAL A 77 -4.61 -5.38 -2.75
C VAL A 77 -5.78 -5.85 -1.89
N LEU A 78 -6.43 -6.94 -2.29
CA LEU A 78 -7.58 -7.52 -1.59
C LEU A 78 -7.17 -8.75 -0.80
N THR A 79 -7.59 -8.87 0.46
CA THR A 79 -7.52 -10.14 1.22
C THR A 79 -8.37 -11.21 0.54
N THR A 80 -7.77 -12.07 -0.30
CA THR A 80 -8.50 -13.19 -0.90
C THR A 80 -8.83 -14.23 0.17
N ARG A 81 -7.93 -14.40 1.14
CA ARG A 81 -8.07 -15.19 2.36
C ARG A 81 -7.20 -14.61 3.47
N HIS A 82 -7.78 -14.44 4.65
CA HIS A 82 -7.06 -14.01 5.86
C HIS A 82 -6.77 -15.20 6.78
N HIS A 83 -6.20 -14.92 7.95
CA HIS A 83 -5.82 -15.90 8.96
C HIS A 83 -6.94 -16.82 9.45
N ASP A 84 -8.20 -16.36 9.38
CA ASP A 84 -9.38 -17.15 9.74
C ASP A 84 -9.66 -18.30 8.75
N GLY A 85 -8.99 -18.28 7.60
CA GLY A 85 -9.06 -19.28 6.57
C GLY A 85 -10.24 -19.16 5.60
N PHE A 86 -11.11 -18.15 5.75
CA PHE A 86 -12.24 -17.95 4.85
C PHE A 86 -11.78 -17.40 3.50
N SER A 87 -12.11 -18.12 2.43
CA SER A 87 -11.73 -17.75 1.06
C SER A 87 -12.84 -16.94 0.39
N LEU A 88 -12.53 -15.77 -0.17
CA LEU A 88 -13.48 -14.89 -0.87
C LEU A 88 -13.74 -15.32 -2.34
N TRP A 89 -13.31 -16.52 -2.71
CA TRP A 89 -13.36 -17.08 -4.06
C TRP A 89 -13.74 -18.56 -4.06
N ASP A 90 -14.07 -19.15 -5.22
CA ASP A 90 -14.43 -20.57 -5.30
C ASP A 90 -13.21 -21.52 -5.26
N SER A 91 -12.58 -21.66 -4.09
CA SER A 91 -11.48 -22.62 -3.95
C SER A 91 -11.96 -24.07 -4.08
N HIS A 92 -11.30 -24.87 -4.92
CA HIS A 92 -11.67 -26.27 -5.12
C HIS A 92 -11.17 -27.16 -3.97
N VAL A 93 -10.13 -26.73 -3.26
CA VAL A 93 -9.53 -27.46 -2.12
C VAL A 93 -10.13 -27.08 -0.76
N SER A 94 -11.13 -26.20 -0.71
CA SER A 94 -11.78 -25.74 0.53
C SER A 94 -13.28 -25.61 0.37
N ASP A 95 -14.06 -26.02 1.38
CA ASP A 95 -15.51 -25.75 1.42
C ASP A 95 -15.86 -24.48 2.21
N PHE A 96 -14.86 -23.87 2.86
CA PHE A 96 -15.05 -22.65 3.66
C PHE A 96 -14.80 -21.40 2.81
N THR A 97 -15.70 -21.19 1.85
CA THR A 97 -15.58 -20.12 0.86
C THR A 97 -16.84 -19.28 0.76
N SER A 98 -16.75 -18.06 0.22
CA SER A 98 -17.92 -17.22 -0.05
C SER A 98 -18.87 -17.82 -1.09
N VAL A 99 -18.36 -18.64 -2.00
CA VAL A 99 -19.16 -19.28 -3.06
C VAL A 99 -19.95 -20.48 -2.53
N LYS A 100 -19.35 -21.25 -1.63
CA LYS A 100 -19.97 -22.47 -1.09
C LYS A 100 -20.84 -22.22 0.14
N THR A 101 -20.74 -21.06 0.78
CA THR A 101 -21.52 -20.67 1.98
C THR A 101 -22.66 -19.69 1.64
N ALA A 102 -23.15 -18.87 2.58
CA ALA A 102 -24.38 -18.09 2.37
C ALA A 102 -24.26 -16.96 1.33
N ALA A 103 -23.05 -16.48 1.03
CA ALA A 103 -22.86 -15.37 0.11
C ALA A 103 -23.11 -15.77 -1.35
N LYS A 104 -22.80 -17.03 -1.73
CA LYS A 104 -22.93 -17.61 -3.08
C LYS A 104 -22.32 -16.76 -4.19
N ARG A 105 -21.21 -16.09 -3.89
CA ARG A 105 -20.54 -15.14 -4.80
C ARG A 105 -19.02 -15.27 -4.73
N ASP A 106 -18.39 -15.18 -5.90
CA ASP A 106 -16.93 -15.07 -6.02
C ASP A 106 -16.56 -13.58 -6.02
N PHE A 107 -16.20 -13.07 -4.84
CA PHE A 107 -15.88 -11.65 -4.68
C PHE A 107 -14.51 -11.30 -5.25
N VAL A 108 -13.60 -12.28 -5.36
CA VAL A 108 -12.30 -12.08 -6.01
C VAL A 108 -12.49 -11.87 -7.51
N SER A 109 -13.32 -12.69 -8.17
CA SER A 109 -13.69 -12.50 -9.58
C SER A 109 -14.28 -11.11 -9.83
N GLU A 110 -15.30 -10.70 -9.04
CA GLU A 110 -15.94 -9.40 -9.20
C GLU A 110 -14.97 -8.22 -8.99
N TYR A 111 -14.05 -8.35 -8.02
CA TYR A 111 -12.98 -7.38 -7.76
C TYR A 111 -12.02 -7.26 -8.94
N VAL A 112 -11.54 -8.40 -9.47
CA VAL A 112 -10.63 -8.45 -10.60
C VAL A 112 -11.25 -7.80 -11.83
N ASP A 113 -12.50 -8.13 -12.13
CA ASP A 113 -13.22 -7.58 -13.28
C ASP A 113 -13.42 -6.07 -13.17
N ALA A 114 -13.78 -5.57 -11.98
CA ALA A 114 -13.89 -4.13 -11.74
C ALA A 114 -12.55 -3.42 -11.90
N CYS A 115 -11.45 -4.00 -11.38
CA CYS A 115 -10.11 -3.43 -11.54
C CYS A 115 -9.69 -3.37 -13.01
N ARG A 116 -9.87 -4.47 -13.76
CA ARG A 116 -9.56 -4.54 -15.20
C ARG A 116 -10.31 -3.49 -16.00
N ARG A 117 -11.64 -3.39 -15.82
CA ARG A 117 -12.45 -2.38 -16.51
C ARG A 117 -11.96 -0.96 -16.26
N ALA A 118 -11.40 -0.71 -15.07
CA ALA A 118 -10.96 0.62 -14.66
C ALA A 118 -9.48 0.92 -14.94
N GLY A 119 -8.71 -0.05 -15.47
CA GLY A 119 -7.26 0.04 -15.64
C GLY A 119 -6.48 0.06 -14.31
N MET A 120 -7.06 -0.50 -13.24
CA MET A 120 -6.44 -0.58 -11.93
C MET A 120 -5.58 -1.85 -11.83
N ARG A 121 -4.36 -1.71 -11.30
CA ARG A 121 -3.46 -2.85 -11.07
C ARG A 121 -3.97 -3.71 -9.91
N ILE A 122 -3.83 -5.02 -10.06
CA ILE A 122 -4.55 -6.03 -9.29
C ILE A 122 -3.58 -6.75 -8.36
N GLY A 123 -3.80 -6.62 -7.06
CA GLY A 123 -3.10 -7.33 -6.03
C GLY A 123 -3.99 -8.26 -5.23
N PHE A 124 -3.42 -9.39 -4.84
CA PHE A 124 -4.00 -10.34 -3.90
C PHE A 124 -3.16 -10.40 -2.65
N TYR A 125 -3.80 -10.27 -1.49
CA TYR A 125 -3.26 -10.71 -0.23
C TYR A 125 -3.65 -12.16 0.03
N TYR A 126 -2.69 -12.97 0.47
CA TYR A 126 -2.91 -14.35 0.84
C TYR A 126 -2.18 -14.69 2.15
N SER A 127 -2.93 -15.12 3.15
CA SER A 127 -2.33 -15.61 4.39
C SER A 127 -1.89 -17.07 4.27
N LEU A 128 -0.60 -17.36 4.49
CA LEU A 128 -0.08 -18.71 4.65
C LEU A 128 -0.66 -19.37 5.91
N LEU A 129 -0.81 -18.61 6.99
CA LEU A 129 -1.46 -19.00 8.23
C LEU A 129 -2.93 -19.41 8.01
N ASP A 130 -3.38 -20.48 8.67
CA ASP A 130 -4.80 -20.79 8.86
C ASP A 130 -5.04 -21.23 10.31
N TRP A 131 -5.77 -20.43 11.10
CA TRP A 131 -6.02 -20.75 12.51
C TRP A 131 -6.78 -22.06 12.69
N ARG A 132 -7.49 -22.53 11.65
CA ARG A 132 -8.31 -23.74 11.70
C ARG A 132 -7.49 -25.01 11.51
N TRP A 133 -6.28 -24.93 10.95
CA TRP A 133 -5.42 -26.11 10.76
C TRP A 133 -4.59 -26.39 12.01
N PRO A 134 -4.75 -27.55 12.68
CA PRO A 134 -3.93 -27.90 13.84
C PRO A 134 -2.43 -27.94 13.51
N ALA A 135 -2.08 -28.39 12.32
CA ALA A 135 -0.70 -28.50 11.87
C ALA A 135 0.05 -27.16 11.83
N TYR A 136 -0.64 -26.04 11.61
CA TYR A 136 -0.02 -24.72 11.73
C TYR A 136 0.54 -24.45 13.14
N TRP A 137 -0.12 -24.97 14.18
CA TRP A 137 0.30 -24.78 15.57
C TRP A 137 1.30 -25.83 16.03
N ASP A 138 1.10 -27.09 15.62
CA ASP A 138 2.00 -28.18 15.97
C ASP A 138 3.35 -28.08 15.23
N GLY A 139 3.34 -27.53 14.02
CA GLY A 139 4.52 -27.42 13.16
C GLY A 139 4.97 -28.75 12.53
N PRO A 140 5.95 -28.69 11.62
CA PRO A 140 6.43 -29.85 10.86
C PRO A 140 7.08 -30.93 11.72
N GLU A 141 7.65 -30.60 12.88
CA GLU A 141 8.32 -31.57 13.75
C GLU A 141 7.31 -32.45 14.51
N LYS A 142 6.29 -31.82 15.11
CA LYS A 142 5.29 -32.53 15.93
C LYS A 142 4.17 -33.14 15.09
N ASN A 143 3.85 -32.55 13.94
CA ASN A 143 2.82 -33.03 13.04
C ASN A 143 3.27 -33.00 11.56
N PRO A 144 4.25 -33.83 11.16
CA PRO A 144 4.83 -33.80 9.83
C PRO A 144 3.81 -34.09 8.72
N LYS A 145 2.92 -35.07 8.94
CA LYS A 145 1.89 -35.44 7.97
C LYS A 145 0.85 -34.33 7.80
N GLY A 146 0.31 -33.80 8.89
CA GLY A 146 -0.66 -32.71 8.83
C GLY A 146 -0.05 -31.42 8.27
N TRP A 147 1.25 -31.20 8.51
CA TRP A 147 1.97 -30.07 7.93
C TRP A 147 2.13 -30.21 6.41
N GLU A 148 2.46 -31.40 5.91
CA GLU A 148 2.51 -31.67 4.46
C GLU A 148 1.15 -31.40 3.82
N GLU A 149 0.06 -31.95 4.37
CA GLU A 149 -1.30 -31.74 3.87
C GLU A 149 -1.70 -30.25 3.88
N PHE A 150 -1.35 -29.54 4.94
CA PHE A 150 -1.63 -28.11 5.06
C PHE A 150 -0.84 -27.27 4.05
N ARG A 151 0.45 -27.58 3.86
CA ARG A 151 1.29 -26.88 2.89
C ARG A 151 0.81 -27.13 1.46
N GLU A 152 0.46 -28.37 1.12
CA GLU A 152 -0.10 -28.68 -0.21
C GLU A 152 -1.44 -27.98 -0.44
N TYR A 153 -2.29 -27.87 0.59
CA TYR A 153 -3.50 -27.05 0.55
C TYR A 153 -3.19 -25.58 0.23
N VAL A 154 -2.22 -24.99 0.93
CA VAL A 154 -1.79 -23.59 0.70
C VAL A 154 -1.24 -23.40 -0.72
N HIS A 155 -0.36 -24.30 -1.17
CA HIS A 155 0.24 -24.24 -2.52
C HIS A 155 -0.84 -24.39 -3.61
N ALA A 156 -1.81 -25.29 -3.40
CA ALA A 156 -2.93 -25.47 -4.32
C ALA A 156 -3.80 -24.21 -4.41
N GLN A 157 -4.14 -23.57 -3.29
CA GLN A 157 -4.92 -22.32 -3.31
C GLN A 157 -4.18 -21.16 -3.98
N VAL A 158 -2.87 -21.03 -3.74
CA VAL A 158 -2.06 -20.01 -4.44
C VAL A 158 -2.05 -20.29 -5.95
N ARG A 159 -1.92 -21.56 -6.37
CA ARG A 159 -2.03 -21.94 -7.79
C ARG A 159 -3.38 -21.57 -8.39
N GLU A 160 -4.49 -21.82 -7.69
CA GLU A 160 -5.84 -21.41 -8.13
C GLU A 160 -5.89 -19.90 -8.39
N LEU A 161 -5.43 -19.09 -7.43
CA LEU A 161 -5.42 -17.63 -7.56
C LEU A 161 -4.57 -17.15 -8.76
N MET A 162 -3.46 -17.82 -9.05
CA MET A 162 -2.57 -17.47 -10.16
C MET A 162 -3.04 -17.98 -11.53
N THR A 163 -4.09 -18.82 -11.58
CA THR A 163 -4.56 -19.43 -12.84
C THR A 163 -5.98 -19.06 -13.20
N GLN A 164 -6.88 -18.89 -12.23
CA GLN A 164 -8.30 -18.69 -12.48
C GLN A 164 -8.66 -17.24 -12.81
N TYR A 165 -7.87 -16.28 -12.33
CA TYR A 165 -8.25 -14.87 -12.38
C TYR A 165 -7.53 -14.07 -13.44
N GLY A 166 -6.78 -14.68 -14.37
CA GLY A 166 -6.00 -13.99 -15.41
C GLY A 166 -4.72 -13.33 -14.87
N LYS A 167 -4.24 -12.24 -15.48
CA LYS A 167 -3.04 -11.52 -15.02
C LYS A 167 -3.26 -10.88 -13.65
N ILE A 168 -2.34 -11.14 -12.73
CA ILE A 168 -2.25 -10.54 -11.38
C ILE A 168 -0.92 -9.80 -11.25
N ASP A 169 -0.96 -8.58 -10.70
CA ASP A 169 0.19 -7.68 -10.62
C ASP A 169 0.95 -7.78 -9.29
N ILE A 170 0.27 -8.09 -8.18
CA ILE A 170 0.89 -8.22 -6.84
C ILE A 170 0.39 -9.47 -6.13
N LEU A 171 1.29 -10.24 -5.52
CA LEU A 171 0.98 -11.24 -4.50
C LEU A 171 1.62 -10.83 -3.18
N TRP A 172 0.78 -10.51 -2.21
CA TRP A 172 1.15 -10.01 -0.90
C TRP A 172 0.93 -11.13 0.13
N TYR A 173 1.98 -11.87 0.47
CA TYR A 173 1.92 -12.94 1.46
C TYR A 173 1.86 -12.40 2.88
N ASP A 174 1.34 -13.23 3.78
CA ASP A 174 1.40 -12.95 5.21
C ASP A 174 1.27 -14.22 6.06
N GLY A 175 1.63 -14.18 7.34
CA GLY A 175 1.45 -15.30 8.25
C GLY A 175 2.41 -16.48 8.03
N ALA A 176 3.60 -16.26 7.50
CA ALA A 176 4.63 -17.30 7.43
C ALA A 176 5.16 -17.68 8.82
N TRP A 177 5.20 -16.73 9.75
CA TRP A 177 5.71 -16.96 11.11
C TRP A 177 4.84 -17.98 11.86
N PRO A 178 5.34 -18.64 12.91
CA PRO A 178 6.74 -18.67 13.32
C PRO A 178 7.60 -19.62 12.46
N HIS A 179 7.06 -20.18 11.38
CA HIS A 179 7.71 -21.22 10.58
C HIS A 179 8.68 -20.65 9.55
N SER A 180 9.73 -21.41 9.23
CA SER A 180 10.76 -21.00 8.28
C SER A 180 10.28 -21.07 6.83
N ALA A 181 10.96 -20.34 5.93
CA ALA A 181 10.74 -20.43 4.49
C ALA A 181 10.95 -21.86 3.95
N GLU A 182 11.84 -22.64 4.57
CA GLU A 182 12.03 -24.04 4.23
C GLU A 182 10.82 -24.90 4.60
N ALA A 183 10.26 -24.70 5.82
CA ALA A 183 9.06 -25.41 6.26
C ALA A 183 7.89 -25.16 5.30
N TRP A 184 7.72 -23.93 4.81
CA TRP A 184 6.72 -23.55 3.81
C TRP A 184 7.03 -23.98 2.37
N ARG A 185 8.25 -24.48 2.10
CA ARG A 185 8.79 -24.65 0.75
C ARG A 185 8.62 -23.37 -0.09
N SER A 186 8.92 -22.20 0.48
CA SER A 186 8.67 -20.91 -0.14
C SER A 186 9.41 -20.74 -1.48
N ASN A 187 10.60 -21.34 -1.65
CA ASN A 187 11.30 -21.35 -2.93
C ASN A 187 10.47 -22.04 -4.03
N GLN A 188 9.85 -23.18 -3.71
CA GLN A 188 8.98 -23.91 -4.65
C GLN A 188 7.69 -23.13 -4.92
N LEU A 189 7.10 -22.56 -3.87
CA LEU A 189 5.87 -21.76 -3.96
C LEU A 189 6.08 -20.54 -4.87
N ASN A 190 7.13 -19.76 -4.63
CA ASN A 190 7.40 -18.54 -5.39
C ASN A 190 7.86 -18.87 -6.81
N ALA A 191 8.60 -19.96 -7.03
CA ALA A 191 8.93 -20.44 -8.38
C ALA A 191 7.68 -20.83 -9.18
N MET A 192 6.72 -21.51 -8.55
CA MET A 192 5.42 -21.80 -9.17
C MET A 192 4.69 -20.51 -9.53
N VAL A 193 4.59 -19.56 -8.60
CA VAL A 193 3.95 -18.25 -8.84
C VAL A 193 4.60 -17.54 -10.03
N ARG A 194 5.93 -17.48 -10.08
CA ARG A 194 6.69 -16.86 -11.19
C ARG A 194 6.50 -17.57 -12.52
N SER A 195 6.38 -18.89 -12.53
CA SER A 195 6.11 -19.63 -13.76
C SER A 195 4.72 -19.33 -14.34
N LEU A 196 3.74 -19.08 -13.46
CA LEU A 196 2.35 -18.79 -13.84
C LEU A 196 2.13 -17.31 -14.15
N GLN A 197 2.83 -16.43 -13.43
CA GLN A 197 2.72 -14.97 -13.51
C GLN A 197 4.13 -14.35 -13.51
N PRO A 198 4.86 -14.35 -14.65
CA PRO A 198 6.26 -13.90 -14.70
C PRO A 198 6.50 -12.47 -14.21
N GLU A 199 5.53 -11.58 -14.43
CA GLU A 199 5.60 -10.15 -14.14
C GLU A 199 5.10 -9.76 -12.73
N ILE A 200 4.69 -10.72 -11.90
CA ILE A 200 4.08 -10.44 -10.61
C ILE A 200 5.06 -9.78 -9.63
N VAL A 201 4.59 -8.94 -8.71
CA VAL A 201 5.40 -8.42 -7.61
C VAL A 201 5.11 -9.22 -6.34
N ILE A 202 6.13 -9.72 -5.65
CA ILE A 202 6.00 -10.56 -4.44
C ILE A 202 6.69 -9.88 -3.25
N ASN A 203 5.99 -9.78 -2.12
CA ASN A 203 6.57 -9.22 -0.89
C ASN A 203 7.46 -10.22 -0.13
N ASN A 204 8.20 -9.71 0.86
CA ASN A 204 9.15 -10.50 1.65
C ASN A 204 8.52 -11.43 2.72
N ARG A 205 7.20 -11.62 2.71
CA ARG A 205 6.47 -12.31 3.80
C ARG A 205 6.17 -13.79 3.56
N SER A 206 6.73 -14.37 2.50
CA SER A 206 6.89 -15.82 2.39
C SER A 206 8.07 -16.36 3.21
N GLY A 207 8.80 -15.49 3.92
CA GLY A 207 10.06 -15.80 4.58
C GLY A 207 11.28 -15.71 3.66
N LEU A 208 11.08 -15.39 2.38
CA LEU A 208 12.12 -15.06 1.42
C LEU A 208 12.11 -13.55 1.13
N PRO A 209 13.24 -12.92 0.77
CA PRO A 209 13.28 -11.48 0.54
C PRO A 209 12.45 -10.98 -0.67
N GLU A 210 12.33 -11.81 -1.72
CA GLU A 210 11.57 -11.55 -2.96
C GLU A 210 11.80 -10.15 -3.57
N ASP A 211 10.74 -9.37 -3.86
CA ASP A 211 10.87 -8.07 -4.55
C ASP A 211 10.92 -6.88 -3.60
N LEU A 212 10.13 -6.88 -2.51
CA LEU A 212 9.99 -5.71 -1.64
C LEU A 212 9.91 -6.02 -0.14
N ASP A 213 10.38 -5.05 0.65
CA ASP A 213 10.20 -5.03 2.10
C ASP A 213 8.88 -4.37 2.53
N THR A 214 8.29 -4.82 3.64
CA THR A 214 6.96 -4.37 4.08
C THR A 214 6.93 -3.85 5.52
N PRO A 215 7.52 -2.67 5.83
CA PRO A 215 7.35 -2.03 7.13
C PRO A 215 5.86 -1.78 7.42
N GLU A 216 5.38 -2.23 8.59
CA GLU A 216 3.95 -2.24 8.93
C GLU A 216 3.63 -1.22 10.03
N GLN A 217 2.62 -0.37 9.83
CA GLN A 217 2.19 0.68 10.76
C GLN A 217 3.24 1.78 11.08
N HIS A 218 4.43 1.71 10.49
CA HIS A 218 5.47 2.71 10.59
C HIS A 218 6.16 2.93 9.24
N ILE A 219 6.75 4.12 9.06
CA ILE A 219 7.47 4.50 7.84
C ILE A 219 8.95 4.33 8.09
N GLN A 220 9.55 3.34 7.44
CA GLN A 220 10.98 3.04 7.52
C GLN A 220 11.48 2.69 6.13
N GLY A 221 12.50 3.42 5.67
CA GLY A 221 13.16 3.14 4.41
C GLY A 221 13.94 1.82 4.43
N SER A 222 14.12 1.25 3.25
CA SER A 222 15.03 0.13 2.99
C SER A 222 15.97 0.48 1.83
N ASP A 223 17.09 -0.22 1.73
CA ASP A 223 18.00 -0.18 0.57
C ASP A 223 17.40 -0.87 -0.66
N ARG A 224 16.31 -1.62 -0.47
CA ARG A 224 15.53 -2.31 -1.51
C ARG A 224 14.19 -1.61 -1.74
N PRO A 225 13.46 -1.92 -2.83
CA PRO A 225 12.07 -1.51 -2.95
C PRO A 225 11.27 -1.85 -1.68
N TRP A 226 10.46 -0.93 -1.19
CA TRP A 226 9.74 -1.11 0.08
C TRP A 226 8.39 -0.40 0.09
N GLU A 227 7.45 -0.96 0.85
CA GLU A 227 6.08 -0.50 0.95
C GLU A 227 5.65 -0.41 2.41
N THR A 228 5.33 0.78 2.89
CA THR A 228 4.63 0.88 4.17
C THR A 228 3.17 0.52 3.96
N CYS A 229 2.72 -0.57 4.57
CA CYS A 229 1.31 -0.84 4.75
C CYS A 229 0.83 -0.18 6.06
N MET A 230 -0.31 0.52 6.01
CA MET A 230 -0.84 1.23 7.17
C MET A 230 -2.36 1.29 7.19
N THR A 231 -2.94 1.20 8.38
CA THR A 231 -4.36 1.40 8.63
C THR A 231 -4.76 2.87 8.53
N ILE A 232 -5.97 3.12 8.05
CA ILE A 232 -6.52 4.49 8.01
C ILE A 232 -7.02 4.96 9.39
N ASP A 233 -7.45 4.02 10.23
CA ASP A 233 -7.76 4.19 11.65
C ASP A 233 -6.49 4.02 12.50
N ASP A 234 -6.57 3.75 13.81
CA ASP A 234 -5.36 3.63 14.64
C ASP A 234 -4.63 2.31 14.44
N LEU A 235 -5.36 1.19 14.41
CA LEU A 235 -4.76 -0.14 14.54
C LEU A 235 -5.40 -1.23 13.69
N TRP A 236 -6.63 -1.06 13.20
CA TRP A 236 -7.41 -2.19 12.70
C TRP A 236 -7.36 -2.31 11.18
N TRP A 237 -7.05 -3.52 10.70
CA TRP A 237 -7.11 -3.79 9.27
C TRP A 237 -8.55 -4.07 8.85
N GLY A 238 -9.20 -5.02 9.52
CA GLY A 238 -10.61 -5.34 9.36
C GLY A 238 -11.54 -4.32 10.02
N TYR A 239 -12.82 -4.36 9.64
CA TYR A 239 -13.83 -3.44 10.17
C TYR A 239 -13.91 -3.47 11.72
N HIS A 240 -13.73 -2.29 12.34
CA HIS A 240 -13.86 -2.08 13.78
C HIS A 240 -14.56 -0.74 14.07
N PRO A 241 -15.90 -0.68 14.22
CA PRO A 241 -16.64 0.56 14.47
C PRO A 241 -16.33 1.22 15.81
N GLY A 242 -15.69 0.50 16.74
CA GLY A 242 -15.28 1.03 18.03
C GLY A 242 -13.96 1.79 18.03
N ASP A 243 -13.25 1.91 16.89
CA ASP A 243 -12.04 2.72 16.81
C ASP A 243 -12.43 4.20 16.65
N PRO A 244 -12.17 5.06 17.65
CA PRO A 244 -12.57 6.45 17.60
C PRO A 244 -11.65 7.29 16.72
N ASN A 245 -10.45 6.81 16.40
CA ASN A 245 -9.44 7.61 15.75
C ASN A 245 -9.36 7.29 14.26
N LEU A 246 -9.22 8.35 13.47
CA LEU A 246 -9.13 8.26 12.03
C LEU A 246 -8.11 9.28 11.56
N LYS A 247 -7.03 8.78 10.94
CA LYS A 247 -5.95 9.63 10.43
C LYS A 247 -6.55 10.74 9.56
N SER A 248 -6.19 11.97 9.88
CA SER A 248 -6.62 13.15 9.14
C SER A 248 -6.06 13.13 7.70
N PRO A 249 -6.68 13.85 6.74
CA PRO A 249 -6.13 13.96 5.40
C PRO A 249 -4.69 14.48 5.40
N MET A 250 -4.35 15.36 6.35
CA MET A 250 -2.99 15.86 6.55
C MET A 250 -2.00 14.75 6.91
N GLN A 251 -2.33 13.90 7.88
CA GLN A 251 -1.49 12.75 8.23
C GLN A 251 -1.32 11.79 7.05
N LEU A 252 -2.41 11.49 6.33
CA LEU A 252 -2.37 10.56 5.19
C LEU A 252 -1.51 11.09 4.04
N VAL A 253 -1.68 12.35 3.63
CA VAL A 253 -0.85 12.97 2.59
C VAL A 253 0.62 13.02 3.04
N ARG A 254 0.90 13.47 4.26
CA ARG A 254 2.28 13.58 4.75
C ARG A 254 2.96 12.21 4.89
N ASN A 255 2.22 11.16 5.25
CA ASN A 255 2.74 9.79 5.26
C ASN A 255 3.09 9.32 3.85
N LEU A 256 2.22 9.55 2.87
CA LEU A 256 2.51 9.26 1.46
C LEU A 256 3.78 9.99 0.98
N VAL A 257 3.89 11.30 1.25
CA VAL A 257 5.06 12.11 0.89
C VAL A 257 6.34 11.56 1.54
N ARG A 258 6.28 11.20 2.83
CA ARG A 258 7.41 10.60 3.55
C ARG A 258 7.85 9.27 2.94
N CYS A 259 6.91 8.43 2.50
CA CYS A 259 7.24 7.19 1.80
C CYS A 259 7.98 7.48 0.49
N VAL A 260 7.43 8.38 -0.34
CA VAL A 260 8.03 8.75 -1.63
C VAL A 260 9.41 9.38 -1.48
N ALA A 261 9.59 10.26 -0.49
CA ALA A 261 10.88 10.88 -0.19
C ALA A 261 11.95 9.86 0.23
N GLY A 262 11.55 8.71 0.79
CA GLY A 262 12.41 7.57 1.08
C GLY A 262 12.46 6.50 -0.02
N ASN A 263 12.02 6.81 -1.25
CA ASN A 263 11.88 5.87 -2.38
C ASN A 263 10.88 4.71 -2.19
N GLY A 264 10.01 4.77 -1.19
CA GLY A 264 9.01 3.75 -0.90
C GLY A 264 7.63 4.02 -1.50
N ASN A 265 6.78 3.01 -1.36
CA ASN A 265 5.34 3.09 -1.64
C ASN A 265 4.53 3.13 -0.35
N PHE A 266 3.29 3.62 -0.45
CA PHE A 266 2.33 3.64 0.64
C PHE A 266 1.08 2.84 0.27
N LEU A 267 0.80 1.78 1.02
CA LEU A 267 -0.36 0.92 0.86
C LEU A 267 -1.34 1.19 2.01
N LEU A 268 -2.35 2.01 1.74
CA LEU A 268 -3.29 2.48 2.76
C LEU A 268 -4.53 1.60 2.83
N ASN A 269 -4.82 1.07 4.01
CA ASN A 269 -5.91 0.12 4.23
C ASN A 269 -7.29 0.78 4.43
N VAL A 270 -8.32 0.08 3.97
CA VAL A 270 -9.72 0.24 4.39
C VAL A 270 -10.28 -1.08 4.91
N GLY A 271 -11.20 -0.99 5.86
CA GLY A 271 -11.92 -2.14 6.42
C GLY A 271 -13.42 -2.07 6.09
N PRO A 272 -13.89 -2.68 4.99
CA PRO A 272 -15.30 -2.64 4.61
C PRO A 272 -16.22 -3.30 5.65
N LYS A 273 -17.44 -2.77 5.77
CA LYS A 273 -18.50 -3.30 6.63
C LYS A 273 -18.97 -4.70 6.19
N PRO A 274 -19.70 -5.44 7.04
CA PRO A 274 -20.34 -6.72 6.66
C PRO A 274 -21.19 -6.67 5.40
N ASP A 275 -21.83 -5.52 5.14
CA ASP A 275 -22.68 -5.32 3.96
C ASP A 275 -21.87 -5.11 2.66
N GLY A 276 -20.54 -5.01 2.74
CA GLY A 276 -19.63 -4.80 1.60
C GLY A 276 -19.35 -3.33 1.28
N THR A 277 -19.85 -2.38 2.07
CA THR A 277 -19.56 -0.94 1.84
C THR A 277 -18.40 -0.45 2.72
N ILE A 278 -17.53 0.38 2.14
CA ILE A 278 -16.46 1.07 2.87
C ILE A 278 -17.09 2.13 3.79
N PRO A 279 -16.69 2.24 5.08
CA PRO A 279 -17.21 3.26 5.98
C PRO A 279 -17.12 4.69 5.41
N THR A 280 -18.18 5.48 5.53
CA THR A 280 -18.27 6.83 4.95
C THR A 280 -17.14 7.74 5.42
N ALA A 281 -16.72 7.62 6.68
CA ALA A 281 -15.61 8.40 7.23
C ALA A 281 -14.28 8.09 6.52
N GLN A 282 -13.96 6.80 6.32
CA GLN A 282 -12.79 6.36 5.58
C GLN A 282 -12.84 6.86 4.12
N ALA A 283 -13.98 6.69 3.45
CA ALA A 283 -14.17 7.19 2.08
C ALA A 283 -14.01 8.72 1.96
N THR A 284 -14.46 9.47 2.97
CA THR A 284 -14.33 10.93 3.02
C THR A 284 -12.86 11.35 3.14
N ARG A 285 -12.06 10.66 3.95
CA ARG A 285 -10.61 10.90 4.07
C ARG A 285 -9.88 10.59 2.77
N LEU A 286 -10.19 9.46 2.14
CA LEU A 286 -9.60 9.07 0.85
C LEU A 286 -9.89 10.10 -0.26
N ARG A 287 -11.13 10.60 -0.36
CA ARG A 287 -11.45 11.67 -1.32
C ARG A 287 -10.71 12.98 -1.03
N ALA A 288 -10.43 13.29 0.23
CA ALA A 288 -9.65 14.46 0.58
C ALA A 288 -8.19 14.33 0.12
N VAL A 289 -7.57 13.16 0.32
CA VAL A 289 -6.25 12.83 -0.23
C VAL A 289 -6.26 12.94 -1.76
N GLY A 290 -7.30 12.41 -2.40
CA GLY A 290 -7.50 12.48 -3.85
C GLY A 290 -7.58 13.90 -4.41
N ARG A 291 -8.29 14.80 -3.74
CA ARG A 291 -8.35 16.23 -4.12
C ARG A 291 -6.97 16.87 -4.09
N TRP A 292 -6.16 16.56 -3.08
CA TRP A 292 -4.78 17.04 -3.00
C TRP A 292 -3.91 16.46 -4.13
N LEU A 293 -3.99 15.14 -4.37
CA LEU A 293 -3.24 14.46 -5.43
C LEU A 293 -3.65 14.90 -6.84
N LYS A 294 -4.87 15.38 -7.06
CA LYS A 294 -5.29 15.94 -8.36
C LYS A 294 -4.44 17.17 -8.73
N LEU A 295 -4.03 17.97 -7.75
CA LEU A 295 -3.26 19.19 -7.96
C LEU A 295 -1.76 18.97 -7.83
N ASN A 296 -1.35 18.05 -6.95
CA ASN A 296 0.05 17.86 -6.57
C ASN A 296 0.63 16.50 -6.98
N GLY A 297 -0.13 15.64 -7.67
CA GLY A 297 0.28 14.25 -7.95
C GLY A 297 1.57 14.10 -8.76
N GLN A 298 2.00 15.15 -9.49
CA GLN A 298 3.30 15.15 -10.16
C GLN A 298 4.49 15.05 -9.20
N SER A 299 4.36 15.52 -7.95
CA SER A 299 5.39 15.36 -6.93
C SER A 299 5.40 13.97 -6.28
N ILE A 300 4.43 13.11 -6.62
CA ILE A 300 4.29 11.75 -6.09
C ILE A 300 4.60 10.71 -7.17
N TYR A 301 3.81 10.68 -8.25
CA TYR A 301 3.88 9.57 -9.21
C TYR A 301 5.15 9.62 -10.06
N GLY A 302 5.96 8.56 -9.96
CA GLY A 302 7.28 8.48 -10.57
C GLY A 302 8.35 9.35 -9.91
N SER A 303 8.03 10.03 -8.80
CA SER A 303 9.01 10.75 -7.98
C SER A 303 9.69 9.81 -7.00
N GLY A 304 10.82 10.24 -6.44
CA GLY A 304 11.54 9.53 -5.38
C GLY A 304 12.30 10.48 -4.48
N SER A 305 13.34 9.97 -3.81
CA SER A 305 14.22 10.76 -2.95
C SER A 305 14.93 11.86 -3.74
N ALA A 306 14.97 13.06 -3.16
CA ALA A 306 15.88 14.11 -3.61
C ALA A 306 17.27 13.92 -2.97
N PRO A 307 18.35 14.43 -3.61
CA PRO A 307 19.71 14.31 -3.07
C PRO A 307 19.99 15.25 -1.88
N PHE A 308 19.05 16.13 -1.53
CA PHE A 308 19.12 17.06 -0.41
C PHE A 308 17.76 17.18 0.28
N GLY A 309 17.76 17.59 1.56
CA GLY A 309 16.54 17.77 2.37
C GLY A 309 16.36 19.21 2.85
N GLN A 310 15.16 19.56 3.33
CA GLN A 310 14.81 20.89 3.86
C GLN A 310 13.94 20.75 5.11
N ALA A 311 14.53 20.28 6.21
CA ALA A 311 13.79 19.90 7.41
C ALA A 311 12.93 21.05 8.00
N HIS A 312 13.35 22.31 7.83
CA HIS A 312 12.59 23.48 8.29
C HIS A 312 11.35 23.80 7.46
N LEU A 313 11.25 23.28 6.23
CA LEU A 313 10.07 23.44 5.36
C LEU A 313 9.21 22.18 5.35
N GLY A 314 9.82 20.99 5.36
CA GLY A 314 9.14 19.71 5.29
C GLY A 314 9.97 18.66 4.55
N GLN A 315 9.37 18.06 3.51
CA GLN A 315 9.96 16.97 2.75
C GLN A 315 10.33 17.41 1.33
N VAL A 316 11.20 16.64 0.68
CA VAL A 316 11.62 16.91 -0.69
C VAL A 316 11.54 15.63 -1.51
N THR A 317 10.92 15.73 -2.68
CA THR A 317 10.91 14.65 -3.67
C THR A 317 11.50 15.15 -4.98
N ALA A 318 11.91 14.23 -5.85
CA ALA A 318 12.50 14.57 -7.15
C ALA A 318 12.03 13.63 -8.25
N LYS A 319 11.94 14.17 -9.48
CA LYS A 319 11.63 13.43 -10.71
C LYS A 319 12.33 14.09 -11.90
N GLY A 320 13.14 13.32 -12.63
CA GLY A 320 13.85 13.86 -13.79
C GLY A 320 14.80 14.99 -13.40
N ASN A 321 14.59 16.20 -13.94
CA ASN A 321 15.29 17.44 -13.62
C ASN A 321 14.51 18.35 -12.65
N THR A 322 13.43 17.86 -12.05
CA THR A 322 12.54 18.64 -11.19
C THR A 322 12.63 18.19 -9.75
N VAL A 323 12.67 19.16 -8.84
CA VAL A 323 12.58 18.98 -7.39
C VAL A 323 11.27 19.58 -6.90
N TYR A 324 10.61 18.88 -5.98
CA TYR A 324 9.38 19.32 -5.36
C TYR A 324 9.61 19.52 -3.85
N ILE A 325 9.44 20.76 -3.40
CA ILE A 325 9.49 21.12 -1.99
C ILE A 325 8.08 21.00 -1.42
N HIS A 326 7.88 20.04 -0.54
CA HIS A 326 6.63 19.83 0.21
C HIS A 326 6.67 20.71 1.46
N ILE A 327 6.04 21.89 1.39
CA ILE A 327 6.04 22.89 2.44
C ILE A 327 4.97 22.54 3.47
N MET A 328 5.37 21.73 4.44
CA MET A 328 4.56 21.29 5.58
C MET A 328 4.53 22.33 6.70
N PHE A 329 5.54 23.21 6.74
CA PHE A 329 5.68 24.32 7.69
C PHE A 329 5.81 25.62 6.89
N TRP A 330 4.73 26.41 6.83
CA TRP A 330 4.65 27.56 5.95
C TRP A 330 5.59 28.70 6.41
N PRO A 331 6.52 29.19 5.56
CA PRO A 331 7.54 30.15 5.96
C PRO A 331 7.09 31.62 5.83
N GLY A 332 5.87 31.87 5.33
CA GLY A 332 5.37 33.22 5.05
C GLY A 332 5.55 33.61 3.59
N ARG A 333 6.06 34.82 3.33
CA ARG A 333 6.11 35.41 1.96
C ARG A 333 7.35 35.03 1.15
N GLU A 334 8.33 34.44 1.79
CA GLU A 334 9.59 34.03 1.19
C GLU A 334 10.09 32.74 1.84
N MET A 335 10.95 32.03 1.14
CA MET A 335 11.62 30.84 1.64
C MET A 335 13.04 30.75 1.07
N CYS A 336 13.90 30.01 1.76
CA CYS A 336 15.23 29.66 1.30
C CYS A 336 15.38 28.14 1.28
N VAL A 337 15.91 27.62 0.18
CA VAL A 337 16.30 26.21 -0.01
C VAL A 337 17.80 26.20 -0.28
N ALA A 338 18.58 25.44 0.48
CA ALA A 338 20.03 25.35 0.32
C ALA A 338 20.49 23.97 -0.19
N GLY A 339 21.74 23.84 -0.61
CA GLY A 339 22.30 22.58 -1.09
C GLY A 339 21.96 22.23 -2.54
N ILE A 340 21.46 23.18 -3.35
CA ILE A 340 21.17 22.94 -4.78
C ILE A 340 22.43 23.22 -5.59
N LYS A 341 23.11 22.18 -6.09
CA LYS A 341 24.31 22.36 -6.95
C LYS A 341 23.95 22.84 -8.35
N ASN A 342 22.83 22.36 -8.89
CA ASN A 342 22.41 22.70 -10.25
C ASN A 342 22.01 24.17 -10.37
N LYS A 343 22.09 24.70 -11.58
CA LYS A 343 21.43 25.96 -11.93
C LYS A 343 19.91 25.77 -11.89
N VAL A 344 19.22 26.69 -11.23
CA VAL A 344 17.75 26.74 -11.19
C VAL A 344 17.24 27.50 -12.40
N VAL A 345 16.34 26.89 -13.17
CA VAL A 345 15.79 27.48 -14.40
C VAL A 345 14.33 27.92 -14.26
N GLY A 346 13.62 27.41 -13.24
CA GLY A 346 12.24 27.81 -12.98
C GLY A 346 11.78 27.46 -11.57
N VAL A 347 10.89 28.29 -11.03
CA VAL A 347 10.21 28.03 -9.75
C VAL A 347 8.73 28.38 -9.89
N ARG A 348 7.84 27.47 -9.48
CA ARG A 348 6.39 27.68 -9.51
C ARG A 348 5.66 26.98 -8.38
N MET A 349 4.49 27.49 -8.01
CA MET A 349 3.53 26.77 -7.20
C MET A 349 2.96 25.61 -8.03
N LEU A 350 3.12 24.36 -7.59
CA LEU A 350 2.74 23.20 -8.39
C LEU A 350 1.24 23.20 -8.71
N ALA A 351 0.41 23.37 -7.67
CA ALA A 351 -1.04 23.30 -7.78
C ALA A 351 -1.68 24.35 -8.71
N THR A 352 -1.05 25.52 -8.86
CA THR A 352 -1.63 26.66 -9.62
C THR A 352 -0.85 27.03 -10.87
N GLY A 353 0.37 26.49 -11.03
CA GLY A 353 1.30 26.90 -12.09
C GLY A 353 1.85 28.32 -11.93
N LYS A 354 1.51 29.04 -10.84
CA LYS A 354 1.96 30.42 -10.62
C LYS A 354 3.48 30.45 -10.49
N ARG A 355 4.15 31.13 -11.42
CA ARG A 355 5.60 31.38 -11.37
C ARG A 355 5.93 32.26 -10.16
N LEU A 356 7.04 31.94 -9.51
CA LEU A 356 7.56 32.67 -8.36
C LEU A 356 8.86 33.38 -8.76
N SER A 357 9.10 34.54 -8.15
CA SER A 357 10.39 35.21 -8.30
C SER A 357 11.42 34.46 -7.47
N PHE A 358 12.61 34.24 -8.04
CA PHE A 358 13.68 33.56 -7.33
C PHE A 358 15.03 34.16 -7.67
N GLU A 359 15.96 33.96 -6.75
CA GLU A 359 17.35 34.36 -6.88
C GLU A 359 18.21 33.22 -6.35
N GLN A 360 19.11 32.70 -7.19
CA GLN A 360 20.07 31.69 -6.78
C GLN A 360 21.40 32.37 -6.48
N GLN A 361 21.90 32.17 -5.25
CA GLN A 361 23.22 32.60 -4.80
C GLN A 361 24.01 31.36 -4.39
N ARG A 362 24.96 30.94 -5.25
CA ARG A 362 25.67 29.66 -5.10
C ARG A 362 24.67 28.49 -4.99
N ASP A 363 24.72 27.73 -3.89
CA ASP A 363 23.85 26.58 -3.62
C ASP A 363 22.52 26.94 -2.95
N ARG A 364 22.30 28.23 -2.65
CA ARG A 364 21.10 28.74 -2.00
C ARG A 364 20.14 29.35 -3.02
N LEU A 365 18.88 28.95 -2.92
CA LEU A 365 17.76 29.47 -3.70
C LEU A 365 16.82 30.24 -2.78
N PHE A 366 16.73 31.54 -3.00
CA PHE A 366 15.74 32.41 -2.36
C PHE A 366 14.52 32.52 -3.25
N VAL A 367 13.34 32.15 -2.72
CA VAL A 367 12.07 32.23 -3.45
C VAL A 367 11.18 33.26 -2.78
N ARG A 368 10.64 34.19 -3.57
CA ARG A 368 9.83 35.33 -3.13
C ARG A 368 8.46 35.32 -3.79
N GLY A 369 7.50 36.00 -3.18
CA GLY A 369 6.14 36.13 -3.73
C GLY A 369 5.20 34.99 -3.33
N LEU A 370 5.56 34.25 -2.27
CA LEU A 370 4.65 33.32 -1.63
C LEU A 370 3.48 34.08 -0.95
N PRO A 371 2.28 33.50 -0.90
CA PRO A 371 1.18 34.08 -0.13
C PRO A 371 1.48 34.17 1.36
N ALA A 372 0.86 35.13 2.05
CA ALA A 372 1.07 35.31 3.50
C ALA A 372 0.63 34.11 4.35
N ARG A 373 -0.28 33.27 3.83
CA ARG A 373 -0.75 32.03 4.45
C ARG A 373 -0.62 30.89 3.46
N ALA A 374 -0.45 29.67 3.96
CA ALA A 374 -0.40 28.47 3.13
C ALA A 374 -1.66 28.36 2.25
N PRO A 375 -1.51 28.26 0.92
CA PRO A 375 -2.63 28.00 0.02
C PRO A 375 -3.34 26.68 0.31
N ASP A 376 -2.56 25.65 0.63
CA ASP A 376 -3.07 24.38 1.13
C ASP A 376 -2.42 24.06 2.49
N PRO A 377 -3.19 24.02 3.59
CA PRO A 377 -2.66 23.75 4.92
C PRO A 377 -2.25 22.29 5.14
N ILE A 378 -2.63 21.35 4.27
CA ILE A 378 -2.19 19.95 4.34
C ILE A 378 -0.71 19.87 3.95
N ASP A 379 -0.41 20.33 2.74
CA ASP A 379 0.91 20.36 2.13
C ASP A 379 0.85 21.25 0.87
N THR A 380 1.62 22.34 0.86
CA THR A 380 1.75 23.19 -0.33
C THR A 380 3.05 22.85 -1.05
N VAL A 381 2.96 22.52 -2.33
CA VAL A 381 4.13 22.08 -3.11
C VAL A 381 4.66 23.20 -4.00
N VAL A 382 5.95 23.49 -3.88
CA VAL A 382 6.70 24.33 -4.82
C VAL A 382 7.55 23.42 -5.71
N GLU A 383 7.40 23.60 -7.01
CA GLU A 383 8.20 22.95 -8.04
C GLU A 383 9.40 23.82 -8.40
N ILE A 384 10.58 23.20 -8.46
CA ILE A 384 11.85 23.81 -8.85
C ILE A 384 12.40 23.00 -10.03
N GLU A 385 12.54 23.64 -11.18
CA GLU A 385 13.13 23.06 -12.38
C GLU A 385 14.62 23.38 -12.41
N LEU A 386 15.44 22.36 -12.68
CA LEU A 386 16.90 22.45 -12.69
C LEU A 386 17.47 22.20 -14.08
N GLU A 387 18.67 22.74 -14.33
CA GLU A 387 19.51 22.34 -15.45
C GLU A 387 20.16 20.97 -15.13
N GLY A 388 19.57 19.91 -15.68
CA GLY A 388 20.03 18.53 -15.47
C GLY A 388 19.40 17.83 -14.26
N ARG A 389 19.85 16.61 -13.97
CA ARG A 389 19.36 15.84 -12.81
C ARG A 389 19.75 16.52 -11.50
N PRO A 390 18.89 16.51 -10.46
CA PRO A 390 19.22 17.11 -9.18
C PRO A 390 20.52 16.53 -8.59
N GLU A 391 21.38 17.43 -8.15
CA GLU A 391 22.64 17.17 -7.46
C GLU A 391 22.72 18.04 -6.20
N ALA A 392 23.19 17.44 -5.11
CA ALA A 392 23.44 18.17 -3.88
C ALA A 392 24.78 18.90 -3.95
N ALA A 393 24.82 20.14 -3.47
CA ALA A 393 26.07 20.81 -3.18
C ALA A 393 26.69 20.18 -1.92
N PRO A 394 28.04 20.15 -1.80
CA PRO A 394 28.69 19.72 -0.57
C PRO A 394 28.19 20.54 0.63
N ALA A 395 28.14 19.90 1.78
CA ALA A 395 27.86 20.55 3.06
C ALA A 395 29.01 21.48 3.48
N SER A 396 29.22 22.60 2.78
CA SER A 396 30.13 23.67 3.20
C SER A 396 29.28 24.77 3.85
N PHE A 397 28.79 24.49 5.05
CA PHE A 397 27.79 25.34 5.71
C PHE A 397 28.31 26.73 6.15
N TRP A 398 29.61 27.02 6.00
CA TRP A 398 30.26 28.16 6.68
C TRP A 398 31.37 28.88 5.88
N GLU A 399 31.50 28.69 4.57
CA GLU A 399 32.52 29.37 3.73
C GLU A 399 31.95 30.24 2.59
#